data_AF-A0AA45Z258-F1
#
_entry.id   AF-A0AA45Z258-F1
#
_cell.length_a   1.000
_cell.length_b   1.000
_cell.length_c   1.000
_cell.angle_alpha   90.00
_cell.angle_beta   90.00
_cell.angle_gamma   90.00
#
_symmetry.space_group_name_H-M   'P 1'
#
loop_
_entity.id
_entity.type
_entity.pdbx_description
1 polymer ?
#
loop_
_entity_poly.entity_id
_entity_poly.type
_entity_poly.pdbx_seq_one_letter_code
_entity_poly.pdbx_strand_id
1 'polypeptide(L)' 'ACYAIAATTAKALAERLPGDGLVPVDSALGRHALPELTLRFPEANQRIIPGANHLDLLDHPEVYATLRTWLAS' A
#
# COMPACT_ATOMS: atom_id res chain seq x y z
N ALA A 1 -5.73 9.58 12.36
CA ALA A 1 -5.90 8.21 11.83
C ALA A 1 -4.57 7.72 11.27
N CYS A 2 -4.37 6.40 11.16
CA CYS A 2 -3.19 5.82 10.52
C CYS A 2 -3.57 5.22 9.16
N TYR A 3 -2.68 5.37 8.18
CA TYR A 3 -2.89 4.99 6.78
C TYR A 3 -1.68 4.25 6.22
N ALA A 4 -1.90 3.40 5.23
CA ALA A 4 -0.83 2.66 4.56
C ALA A 4 -1.05 2.62 3.05
N ILE A 5 0.03 2.88 2.30
CA ILE A 5 0.07 2.72 0.85
C ILE A 5 1.13 1.67 0.53
N ALA A 6 0.75 0.68 -0.26
CA ALA A 6 1.64 -0.31 -0.84
C ALA A 6 1.71 -0.13 -2.36
N ALA A 7 2.89 -0.33 -2.95
CA ALA A 7 3.01 -0.50 -4.39
C ALA A 7 3.17 -1.99 -4.73
N THR A 8 2.77 -2.37 -5.94
CA THR A 8 3.04 -3.68 -6.51
C THR A 8 3.40 -3.55 -7.98
N THR A 9 4.43 -4.28 -8.40
CA THR A 9 4.82 -4.37 -9.81
C THR A 9 3.80 -5.15 -10.67
N ALA A 10 2.85 -5.85 -10.04
CA ALA A 10 1.75 -6.50 -10.75
C ALA A 10 0.77 -5.45 -11.31
N LYS A 11 0.42 -5.59 -12.58
CA LYS A 11 -0.56 -4.71 -13.25
C LYS A 11 -2.02 -5.02 -12.87
N ALA A 12 -2.28 -6.21 -12.32
CA ALA A 12 -3.60 -6.65 -11.89
C ALA A 12 -3.50 -7.25 -10.48
N LEU A 13 -4.55 -7.05 -9.69
CA LEU A 13 -4.65 -7.65 -8.37
C LEU A 13 -4.88 -9.16 -8.48
N ALA A 14 -4.14 -9.91 -7.68
CA ALA A 14 -4.25 -11.37 -7.57
C ALA A 14 -4.12 -11.76 -6.10
N GLU A 15 -4.43 -13.01 -5.76
CA GLU A 15 -4.32 -13.52 -4.39
C GLU A 15 -2.91 -13.34 -3.81
N ARG A 16 -1.88 -13.44 -4.66
CA ARG A 16 -0.49 -13.20 -4.28
C ARG A 16 0.13 -12.11 -5.13
N LEU A 17 0.34 -10.95 -4.50
CA LEU A 17 0.95 -9.80 -5.14
C LEU A 17 2.46 -9.78 -4.91
N PRO A 18 3.29 -9.59 -5.96
CA PRO A 18 4.67 -9.23 -5.77
C PRO A 18 4.76 -7.84 -5.09
N GLY A 19 5.87 -7.58 -4.41
CA GLY A 19 6.15 -6.23 -3.89
C GLY A 19 6.46 -5.22 -5.00
N ASP A 20 6.92 -4.07 -4.56
CA ASP A 20 7.30 -2.93 -5.41
C ASP A 20 8.78 -2.96 -5.86
N GLY A 21 9.47 -4.06 -5.60
CA GLY A 21 10.90 -4.23 -5.85
C GLY A 21 11.79 -4.07 -4.60
N LEU A 22 11.28 -3.44 -3.53
CA LEU A 22 11.98 -3.30 -2.25
C LEU A 22 11.16 -3.83 -1.07
N VAL A 23 9.85 -3.60 -1.08
CA VAL A 23 8.95 -3.87 0.04
C VAL A 23 7.81 -4.81 -0.42
N PRO A 24 7.60 -5.95 0.26
CA PRO A 24 6.43 -6.79 0.05
C PRO A 24 5.12 -6.07 0.40
N VAL A 25 4.03 -6.34 -0.33
CA VAL A 25 2.72 -5.71 -0.10
C VAL A 25 2.24 -5.91 1.35
N ASP A 26 2.37 -7.12 1.90
CA ASP A 26 1.95 -7.39 3.28
C ASP A 26 2.75 -6.57 4.30
N SER A 27 4.05 -6.37 4.07
CA SER A 27 4.88 -5.53 4.93
C SER A 27 4.42 -4.07 4.89
N ALA A 28 4.19 -3.51 3.69
CA ALA A 28 3.70 -2.14 3.53
C ALA A 28 2.31 -1.94 4.15
N LEU A 29 1.46 -2.97 4.16
CA LEU A 29 0.12 -2.93 4.77
C LEU A 29 0.12 -3.34 6.26
N GLY A 30 1.30 -3.49 6.87
CA GLY A 30 1.43 -3.81 8.30
C GLY A 30 0.86 -5.18 8.67
N ARG A 31 0.86 -6.13 7.74
CA ARG A 31 0.42 -7.52 7.94
C ARG A 31 1.62 -8.38 8.29
N HIS A 32 1.42 -9.27 9.26
CA HIS A 32 2.47 -10.14 9.75
C HIS A 32 1.93 -11.54 10.05
N ALA A 33 2.78 -12.56 9.95
CA ALA A 33 2.39 -13.95 10.25
C ALA A 33 1.95 -14.14 11.72
N LEU A 34 2.60 -13.40 12.62
CA LEU A 34 2.20 -13.28 14.04
C LEU A 34 1.08 -12.23 14.19
N PRO A 35 -0.14 -12.60 14.62
CA PRO A 35 -1.29 -11.69 14.70
C PRO A 35 -1.11 -10.50 15.65
N GLU A 36 -0.24 -10.64 16.65
CA GLU A 36 0.10 -9.60 17.63
C GLU A 36 0.99 -8.50 17.07
N LEU A 37 1.68 -8.74 15.95
CA LEU A 37 2.53 -7.76 15.27
C LEU A 37 1.83 -7.07 14.10
N THR A 38 0.58 -7.44 13.80
CA THR A 38 -0.21 -6.80 12.73
C THR A 38 -0.73 -5.44 13.17
N LEU A 39 -0.52 -4.40 12.35
CA LEU A 39 -0.86 -3.01 12.66
C LEU A 39 -2.36 -2.67 12.51
N ARG A 40 -3.14 -3.59 11.90
CA ARG A 40 -4.62 -3.54 11.79
C ARG A 40 -5.17 -2.22 11.23
N PHE A 41 -4.52 -1.67 10.20
CA PHE A 41 -5.09 -0.54 9.46
C PHE A 41 -6.48 -0.93 8.91
N PRO A 42 -7.53 -0.12 9.09
CA PRO A 42 -8.82 -0.38 8.43
C PRO A 42 -8.66 -0.46 6.91
N GLU A 43 -9.45 -1.28 6.22
CA GLU A 43 -9.36 -1.41 4.75
C GLU A 43 -9.56 -0.07 4.04
N ALA A 44 -10.45 0.79 4.56
CA ALA A 44 -10.66 2.15 4.04
C ALA A 44 -9.43 3.07 4.16
N ASN A 45 -8.45 2.70 4.99
CA ASN A 45 -7.20 3.42 5.21
C ASN A 45 -6.00 2.76 4.51
N GLN A 46 -6.25 1.75 3.66
CA GLN A 46 -5.24 1.07 2.88
C GLN A 46 -5.40 1.43 1.40
N ARG A 47 -4.28 1.53 0.68
CA ARG A 47 -4.27 1.62 -0.78
C ARG A 47 -3.16 0.75 -1.36
N ILE A 48 -3.48 0.00 -2.42
CA ILE A 48 -2.48 -0.71 -3.23
C ILE A 48 -2.41 -0.03 -4.60
N ILE A 49 -1.20 0.36 -5.02
CA ILE A 49 -0.91 0.97 -6.32
C ILE A 49 -0.39 -0.11 -7.28
N PRO A 50 -1.18 -0.56 -8.26
CA PRO A 50 -0.76 -1.58 -9.22
C PRO A 50 0.18 -1.01 -10.29
N GLY A 51 1.07 -1.85 -10.79
CA GLY A 51 2.03 -1.51 -11.85
C GLY A 51 3.08 -0.48 -11.45
N ALA A 52 3.32 -0.29 -10.15
CA ALA A 52 4.27 0.67 -9.60
C ALA A 52 5.42 -0.03 -8.85
N ASN A 53 6.63 0.51 -9.00
CA ASN A 53 7.77 0.19 -8.16
C ASN A 53 7.86 1.14 -6.96
N HIS A 54 8.84 0.91 -6.08
CA HIS A 54 8.99 1.68 -4.85
C HIS A 54 9.18 3.19 -5.07
N LEU A 55 9.99 3.57 -6.07
CA LEU A 55 10.31 4.97 -6.36
C LEU A 55 9.15 5.68 -7.07
N ASP A 56 8.32 4.94 -7.83
CA ASP A 56 7.13 5.52 -8.47
C ASP A 56 6.17 6.12 -7.43
N LEU A 57 6.16 5.62 -6.18
CA LEU A 57 5.32 6.18 -5.11
C LEU A 57 5.55 7.67 -4.84
N LEU A 58 6.74 8.21 -5.18
CA LEU A 58 7.11 9.60 -4.91
C LEU A 58 6.32 10.61 -5.76
N ASP A 59 5.92 10.24 -6.98
CA ASP A 59 5.24 11.13 -7.93
C ASP A 59 3.99 10.50 -8.58
N HIS A 60 3.59 9.29 -8.17
CA HIS A 60 2.42 8.62 -8.75
C HIS A 60 1.13 9.43 -8.52
N PRO A 61 0.34 9.72 -9.57
CA PRO A 61 -0.84 10.57 -9.47
C PRO A 61 -1.91 10.00 -8.53
N GLU A 62 -2.05 8.67 -8.50
CA GLU A 62 -3.00 8.00 -7.61
C GLU A 62 -2.59 8.13 -6.14
N VAL A 63 -1.28 8.06 -5.82
CA VAL A 63 -0.78 8.25 -4.46
C VAL A 63 -1.15 9.65 -3.98
N TYR A 64 -0.89 10.66 -4.81
CA TYR A 64 -1.26 12.03 -4.50
C TYR A 64 -2.77 12.21 -4.31
N ALA A 65 -3.60 11.62 -5.17
CA ALA A 65 -5.05 11.69 -5.06
C ALA A 65 -5.57 11.03 -3.77
N THR A 66 -5.00 9.87 -3.40
CA THR A 66 -5.29 9.19 -2.14
C THR A 66 -4.92 10.05 -0.93
N LEU A 67 -3.70 10.60 -0.90
CA LEU A 67 -3.24 11.48 0.18
C LEU A 67 -4.12 12.72 0.32
N ARG A 68 -4.49 13.37 -0.79
CA ARG A 68 -5.41 14.52 -0.74
C ARG A 68 -6.76 14.16 -0.13
N THR A 69 -7.28 12.97 -0.42
CA THR A 69 -8.56 12.51 0.14
C THR A 69 -8.43 12.27 1.64
N TRP A 70 -7.37 11.58 2.07
CA TRP A 70 -7.17 11.24 3.48
C TRP A 70 -6.78 12.43 4.37
N LEU A 71 -6.11 13.44 3.81
CA LEU A 71 -5.60 14.59 4.56
C LEU A 71 -6.47 15.86 4.44
N ALA A 72 -7.60 15.80 3.72
CA ALA A 72 -8.51 16.94 3.55
C ALA A 72 -9.43 17.19 4.76
N SER A 73 -9.23 16.49 5.87
CA SER A 73 -9.98 16.60 7.13
C SER A 73 -9.15 17.18 8.27
#